data_AF-A0A4W5Q8C8-F1
#
_entry.id   AF-A0A4W5Q8C8-F1
#
_cell.length_a   1.000
_cell.length_b   1.000
_cell.length_c   1.000
_cell.angle_alpha   90.00
_cell.angle_beta   90.00
_cell.angle_gamma   90.00
#
_symmetry.space_group_name_H-M   'P 1'
#
loop_
_entity.id
_entity.type
_entity.pdbx_description
1 polymer ?
#
loop_
_entity_poly.entity_id
_entity_poly.type
_entity_poly.pdbx_seq_one_letter_code
_entity_poly.pdbx_strand_id
1 'polypeptide(L)'
;MVRWQPPPPGAQNGEITGYKIRYRKGTRKSEAAETTGGTQLFQLIDGLERGTEYTFRVSAITVNGSGPATEWSTAETFESDLDGKILFPYLSSLN
;
A
#
# COMPACT_ATOMS: atom_id res chain seq x y z
N MET A 1 -6.44 0.52 7.24
CA MET A 1 -5.33 -0.47 7.23
C MET A 1 -5.10 -1.06 5.84
N VAL A 2 -4.19 -0.49 5.05
CA VAL A 2 -3.82 -1.05 3.74
C VAL A 2 -3.09 -2.38 3.94
N ARG A 3 -3.43 -3.42 3.18
CA ARG A 3 -2.75 -4.71 3.20
C ARG A 3 -2.31 -5.10 1.80
N TRP A 4 -1.11 -5.65 1.69
CA TRP A 4 -0.55 -6.18 0.46
C TRP A 4 0.02 -7.58 0.69
N GLN A 5 0.44 -8.22 -0.39
CA GLN A 5 1.15 -9.48 -0.34
C GLN A 5 2.57 -9.29 -0.84
N PRO A 6 3.54 -10.07 -0.32
CA PRO A 6 4.90 -10.04 -0.84
C PRO A 6 4.88 -10.47 -2.31
N PRO A 7 5.72 -9.87 -3.17
CA PRO A 7 5.92 -10.37 -4.52
C PRO A 7 6.41 -11.82 -4.46
N PRO A 8 6.09 -12.65 -5.47
CA PRO A 8 6.58 -14.02 -5.52
C PRO A 8 8.12 -14.02 -5.53
N PRO A 9 8.78 -15.04 -4.95
CA PRO A 9 10.25 -15.10 -4.87
C PRO A 9 10.93 -15.04 -6.24
N GLY A 10 10.25 -15.41 -7.33
CA GLY A 10 10.76 -15.25 -8.70
C GLY A 10 10.76 -13.81 -9.23
N ALA A 11 9.94 -12.92 -8.65
CA ALA A 11 9.90 -11.49 -8.97
C ALA A 11 10.76 -10.64 -8.01
N GLN A 12 11.13 -11.21 -6.86
CA GLN A 12 11.98 -10.56 -5.88
C GLN A 12 13.39 -10.35 -6.44
N ASN A 13 13.71 -9.11 -6.82
CA ASN A 13 15.06 -8.69 -7.21
C ASN A 13 15.97 -8.53 -5.97
N GLY A 14 16.12 -9.61 -5.20
CA GLY A 14 16.82 -9.66 -3.92
C GLY A 14 15.90 -9.68 -2.70
N GLU A 15 16.50 -9.74 -1.51
CA GLU A 15 15.78 -9.76 -0.24
C GLU A 15 14.98 -8.48 -0.04
N ILE A 16 13.70 -8.63 0.31
CA ILE A 16 12.81 -7.51 0.62
C ILE A 16 13.19 -6.94 1.98
N THR A 17 13.68 -5.71 1.98
CA THR A 17 14.03 -4.96 3.18
C THR A 17 12.88 -4.08 3.67
N GLY A 18 11.91 -3.78 2.80
CA GLY A 18 10.77 -2.93 3.14
C GLY A 18 9.68 -2.88 2.08
N TYR A 19 8.62 -2.14 2.39
CA TYR A 19 7.60 -1.77 1.40
C TYR A 19 7.31 -0.29 1.45
N LYS A 20 7.19 0.34 0.28
CA LYS A 20 6.81 1.74 0.13
C LYS A 20 5.36 1.83 -0.31
N ILE A 21 4.52 2.45 0.51
CA ILE A 21 3.11 2.68 0.23
C ILE A 21 2.96 4.13 -0.16
N ARG A 22 2.56 4.40 -1.41
CA ARG A 22 2.23 5.77 -1.85
C ARG A 22 0.74 5.90 -1.95
N TYR A 23 0.19 6.99 -1.45
CA TYR A 23 -1.24 7.26 -1.52
C TYR A 23 -1.55 8.72 -1.83
N ARG A 24 -2.68 8.98 -2.49
CA ARG A 24 -3.15 10.32 -2.84
C ARG A 24 -4.68 10.40 -2.80
N LYS A 25 -5.18 11.59 -2.53
CA LYS A 25 -6.62 11.90 -2.52
C LYS A 25 -7.11 12.13 -3.96
N GLY A 26 -7.95 11.24 -4.49
CA GLY A 26 -8.44 11.29 -5.87
C GLY A 26 -7.32 11.43 -6.90
N THR A 27 -7.41 12.46 -7.76
CA THR A 27 -6.41 12.76 -8.82
C THR A 27 -5.40 13.84 -8.42
N ARG A 28 -5.35 14.27 -7.14
CA ARG A 28 -4.41 15.31 -6.71
C ARG A 28 -2.96 14.90 -6.97
N LYS A 29 -2.12 15.87 -7.32
CA LYS A 29 -0.66 15.71 -7.46
C LYS A 29 0.07 15.47 -6.14
N SER A 30 -0.55 15.77 -5.01
CA SER A 30 0.03 15.54 -3.68
C SER A 30 -0.07 14.07 -3.32
N GLU A 31 1.03 13.35 -3.50
CA GLU A 31 1.21 11.98 -3.05
C GLU A 31 1.93 11.97 -1.70
N ALA A 32 1.34 11.31 -0.72
CA ALA A 32 2.02 10.93 0.51
C ALA A 32 2.68 9.55 0.32
N ALA A 33 3.72 9.27 1.10
CA ALA A 33 4.41 8.01 1.07
C ALA A 33 4.77 7.55 2.48
N GLU A 34 4.49 6.29 2.77
CA GLU A 34 4.91 5.59 3.98
C GLU A 34 5.83 4.43 3.62
N THR A 35 6.70 4.06 4.56
CA THR A 35 7.65 2.96 4.38
C THR A 35 7.56 2.04 5.58
N THR A 36 7.52 0.74 5.32
CA THR A 36 7.42 -0.31 6.34
C THR A 36 8.59 -1.29 6.23
N GLY A 37 8.77 -2.13 7.25
CA GLY A 37 9.77 -3.19 7.24
C GLY A 37 9.43 -4.32 6.26
N GLY A 38 10.44 -5.08 5.82
CA GLY A 38 10.29 -6.12 4.79
C GLY A 38 9.40 -7.30 5.18
N THR A 39 9.14 -7.49 6.47
CA THR A 39 8.21 -8.50 6.99
C THR A 39 6.79 -7.96 7.21
N GLN A 40 6.61 -6.64 7.13
CA GLN A 40 5.33 -5.99 7.36
C GLN A 40 4.53 -5.93 6.07
N LEU A 41 3.36 -6.56 6.08
CA LEU A 41 2.47 -6.68 4.91
C LEU A 41 1.19 -5.85 5.06
N PHE A 42 1.14 -4.99 6.07
CA PHE A 42 0.02 -4.11 6.35
C PHE A 42 0.50 -2.81 6.96
N GLN A 43 -0.16 -1.70 6.63
CA GLN A 43 0.08 -0.39 7.21
C GLN A 43 -1.24 0.26 7.61
N LEU A 44 -1.29 0.83 8.80
CA LEU A 44 -2.37 1.72 9.19
C LEU A 44 -2.02 3.13 8.71
N ILE A 45 -2.83 3.66 7.81
CA ILE A 45 -2.70 5.04 7.33
C ILE A 45 -3.73 5.87 8.09
N ASP A 46 -3.25 6.71 8.99
CA ASP A 46 -4.06 7.61 9.80
C ASP A 46 -4.14 9.00 9.16
N GLY A 47 -5.12 9.81 9.58
CA GLY A 47 -5.29 11.18 9.07
C GLY A 47 -5.86 11.28 7.65
N LEU A 48 -6.47 10.20 7.14
CA LEU A 48 -7.22 10.23 5.88
C LEU A 48 -8.59 10.90 6.10
N GLU A 49 -9.03 11.67 5.11
CA GLU A 49 -10.32 12.34 5.15
C GLU A 49 -11.44 11.33 4.91
N ARG A 50 -12.42 11.25 5.81
CA ARG A 50 -13.55 10.33 5.72
C ARG A 50 -14.43 10.61 4.48
N GLY A 51 -15.06 9.57 3.92
CA GLY A 51 -15.93 9.67 2.74
C GLY A 51 -15.19 10.14 1.49
N THR A 52 -13.88 9.89 1.41
CA THR A 52 -13.03 10.32 0.31
C THR A 52 -12.41 9.12 -0.37
N GLU A 53 -12.34 9.20 -1.69
CA GLU A 53 -11.61 8.25 -2.51
C GLU A 53 -10.09 8.50 -2.43
N TYR A 54 -9.34 7.50 -1.96
CA TYR A 54 -7.89 7.50 -1.96
C TYR A 54 -7.35 6.45 -2.91
N THR A 55 -6.38 6.82 -3.72
CA THR A 55 -5.61 5.87 -4.53
C THR A 55 -4.30 5.56 -3.85
N PHE A 56 -3.98 4.27 -3.72
CA PHE A 56 -2.77 3.77 -3.08
C PHE A 56 -2.06 2.77 -4.00
N ARG A 57 -0.74 2.72 -3.89
CA ARG A 57 0.12 1.75 -4.56
C ARG A 57 1.21 1.32 -3.61
N VAL A 58 1.66 0.08 -3.74
CA VAL A 58 2.73 -0.47 -2.91
C VAL A 58 3.90 -0.83 -3.79
N SER A 59 5.13 -0.64 -3.32
CA SER A 59 6.36 -1.05 -4.01
C SER A 59 7.23 -1.82 -3.04
N ALA A 60 7.74 -2.98 -3.44
CA ALA A 60 8.72 -3.70 -2.64
C ALA A 60 10.05 -2.94 -2.67
N ILE A 61 10.69 -2.79 -1.52
CA ILE A 61 12.05 -2.28 -1.39
C ILE A 61 12.93 -3.49 -1.11
N THR A 62 13.95 -3.69 -1.93
CA THR A 62 14.98 -4.72 -1.74
C THR A 62 16.31 -4.08 -1.42
N VAL A 63 17.31 -4.90 -1.07
CA VAL A 63 18.71 -4.47 -0.93
C VAL A 63 19.28 -3.79 -2.18
N ASN A 64 18.73 -4.10 -3.36
CA ASN A 64 19.15 -3.51 -4.63
C ASN A 64 18.41 -2.19 -4.96
N GLY A 65 17.36 -1.84 -4.21
CA GLY A 65 16.56 -0.64 -4.42
C GLY A 65 15.05 -0.89 -4.40
N SER A 66 14.26 0.09 -4.83
CA SER A 66 12.81 -0.08 -4.96
C SER A 66 12.48 -0.87 -6.23
N GLY A 67 11.82 -2.02 -6.08
CA GLY A 67 11.25 -2.79 -7.16
C GLY A 67 10.01 -2.13 -7.79
N PRO A 68 9.38 -2.80 -8.76
CA PRO A 68 8.17 -2.32 -9.41
C PRO A 68 7.05 -2.07 -8.38
N ALA A 69 6.27 -1.02 -8.62
CA ALA A 69 5.08 -0.72 -7.84
C ALA A 69 3.90 -1.54 -8.36
N THR A 70 2.94 -1.87 -7.49
CA THR A 70 1.61 -2.31 -7.91
C THR A 70 0.94 -1.24 -8.74
N GLU A 71 -0.08 -1.66 -9.48
CA GLU A 71 -1.08 -0.75 -10.03
C GLU A 71 -1.71 0.09 -8.92
N TRP A 72 -2.15 1.29 -9.30
CA TRP A 72 -2.93 2.16 -8.42
C TRP A 72 -4.25 1.49 -8.11
N SER A 73 -4.47 1.24 -6.82
CA SER A 73 -5.74 0.74 -6.32
C SER A 73 -6.47 1.85 -5.61
N THR A 74 -7.76 1.93 -5.88
CA THR A 74 -8.64 2.95 -5.34
C THR A 74 -9.43 2.35 -4.18
N ALA A 75 -9.45 3.01 -3.04
CA ALA A 75 -10.30 2.66 -1.91
C ALA A 75 -10.92 3.93 -1.34
N GLU A 76 -12.21 3.82 -1.04
CA GLU A 76 -12.92 4.84 -0.29
C GLU A 76 -12.71 4.61 1.20
N THR A 77 -12.36 5.67 1.91
CA THR A 77 -12.27 5.63 3.37
C THR A 77 -13.66 5.77 3.97
N PHE A 78 -14.32 4.65 4.26
CA PHE A 78 -15.65 4.63 4.87
C PHE A 78 -15.62 5.12 6.33
N GLU A 79 -16.69 5.83 6.74
CA GLU A 79 -16.96 6.12 8.15
C GLU A 79 -17.31 4.81 8.85
N SER A 80 -16.34 4.25 9.59
CA SER A 80 -16.52 3.24 10.64
C SER A 80 -17.15 1.92 10.20
N ASP A 81 -16.32 0.88 10.06
CA ASP A 81 -16.76 -0.47 10.41
C ASP A 81 -16.48 -0.69 11.90
N LEU A 82 -17.51 -1.11 12.62
CA LEU A 82 -17.63 -1.27 14.08
C LEU A 82 -16.68 -2.31 14.73
N ASP A 83 -15.58 -2.67 14.06
CA ASP A 83 -14.45 -3.50 14.57
C ASP A 83 -13.08 -2.97 14.06
N GLY A 84 -13.01 -1.72 13.58
CA GLY A 84 -11.75 -1.04 13.23
C GLY A 84 -10.98 -1.63 12.02
N LYS A 85 -11.58 -2.53 11.24
CA LYS A 85 -10.93 -3.15 10.07
C LYS A 85 -11.53 -2.64 8.77
N ILE A 86 -10.85 -1.67 8.17
CA ILE A 86 -11.04 -1.33 6.76
C ILE A 86 -10.61 -2.55 5.93
N LEU A 87 -11.56 -3.19 5.25
CA LEU A 87 -11.32 -4.25 4.27
C LEU A 87 -10.98 -3.62 2.93
N PHE A 88 -9.70 -3.46 2.64
CA PHE A 88 -9.25 -3.02 1.31
C PHE A 88 -9.59 -4.08 0.27
N PRO A 89 -9.95 -3.70 -0.97
CA PRO A 89 -9.91 -4.64 -2.08
C PRO A 89 -8.49 -5.19 -2.15
N TYR A 90 -8.39 -6.52 -2.16
CA TYR A 90 -7.14 -7.25 -2.16
C TYR A 90 -6.22 -6.68 -3.25
N LEU A 91 -5.13 -6.01 -2.85
CA LEU A 91 -4.11 -5.58 -3.78
C LEU A 91 -3.56 -6.84 -4.45
N SER A 92 -3.89 -7.01 -5.73
CA SER A 92 -3.36 -8.07 -6.57
C SER A 92 -1.84 -8.09 -6.42
N SER A 93 -1.29 -9.30 -6.32
CA SER A 93 0.12 -9.58 -6.06
C SER A 93 1.08 -8.60 -6.75
N LEU A 94 2.06 -8.11 -5.99
CA LEU A 94 3.23 -7.41 -6.54
C LEU A 94 3.88 -8.31 -7.59
N ASN A 95 3.91 -7.88 -8.85
CA ASN A 95 4.50 -8.61 -9.98
C ASN A 95 5.98 -8.24 -10.12
#